data_AF-A0A4R9BLE2-F1
#
_entry.id   AF-A0A4R9BLE2-F1
#
_cell.length_a   1.000
_cell.length_b   1.000
_cell.length_c   1.000
_cell.angle_alpha   90.00
_cell.angle_beta   90.00
_cell.angle_gamma   90.00
#
_symmetry.space_group_name_H-M   'P 1'
#
loop_
_entity.id
_entity.type
_entity.pdbx_description
1 polymer ?
#
loop_
_entity_poly.entity_id
_entity_poly.type
_entity_poly.pdbx_seq_one_letter_code
_entity_poly.pdbx_strand_id
1 'polypeptide(L)'
;MSEVLREKNRTGSTAHRTRCIRLMLVGSFIGLFTPILGFLIGTIVRADVTVGGLEPLLFWMLIGMFVGMAGTGVAILGALQWVSGKRCA
;
A
#
# COMPACT_ATOMS: atom_id res chain seq x y z
N MET A 1 -33.51 20.11 9.43
CA MET A 1 -32.26 20.27 10.21
C MET A 1 -31.86 18.99 10.96
N SER A 2 -32.81 18.21 11.46
CA SER A 2 -32.59 16.90 12.10
C SER A 2 -32.01 15.83 11.17
N GLU A 3 -32.40 15.79 9.89
CA GLU A 3 -31.86 14.81 8.93
C GLU A 3 -30.37 15.01 8.62
N VAL A 4 -29.92 16.26 8.46
CA VAL A 4 -28.50 16.59 8.20
C VAL A 4 -27.62 16.19 9.38
N LEU A 5 -28.10 16.37 10.62
CA LEU A 5 -27.41 15.89 11.82
C LEU A 5 -27.46 14.37 11.96
N ARG A 6 -28.55 13.72 11.52
CA ARG A 6 -28.70 12.26 11.53
C ARG A 6 -27.79 11.57 10.50
N GLU A 7 -27.59 12.20 9.35
CA GLU A 7 -26.68 11.73 8.31
C GLU A 7 -25.21 11.98 8.70
N LYS A 8 -24.92 13.12 9.34
CA LYS A 8 -23.60 13.45 9.91
C LYS A 8 -23.23 12.55 11.11
N ASN A 9 -24.22 12.09 11.87
CA ASN A 9 -24.05 11.19 13.02
C ASN A 9 -24.37 9.73 12.68
N ARG A 10 -24.46 9.40 11.39
CA ARG A 10 -24.54 8.00 10.94
C ARG A 10 -23.17 7.40 11.20
N THR A 11 -23.03 6.78 12.37
CA THR A 11 -21.90 5.96 12.78
C THR A 11 -21.50 5.12 11.57
N GLY A 12 -20.34 5.43 10.99
CA GLY A 12 -19.90 4.82 9.75
C GLY A 12 -20.05 3.32 9.86
N SER A 13 -20.90 2.74 9.00
CA SER A 13 -21.23 1.32 8.98
C SER A 13 -19.97 0.49 9.20
N THR A 14 -20.04 -0.57 10.00
CA THR A 14 -18.91 -1.47 10.30
C THR A 14 -18.15 -1.89 9.04
N ALA A 15 -18.86 -2.04 7.92
CA ALA A 15 -18.30 -2.28 6.60
C ALA A 15 -17.26 -1.23 6.13
N HIS A 16 -17.46 0.07 6.43
CA HIS A 16 -16.50 1.13 6.09
C HIS A 16 -15.21 1.04 6.93
N ARG A 17 -15.33 0.73 8.23
CA ARG A 17 -14.16 0.51 9.08
C ARG A 17 -13.36 -0.71 8.62
N THR A 18 -14.02 -1.81 8.30
CA THR A 18 -13.37 -3.02 7.78
C THR A 18 -12.63 -2.76 6.47
N ARG A 19 -13.20 -1.94 5.57
CA ARG A 19 -12.55 -1.57 4.31
C ARG A 19 -11.28 -0.73 4.52
N CYS A 20 -11.32 0.22 5.45
CA CYS A 20 -10.15 1.03 5.81
C CYS A 20 -9.02 0.20 6.43
N ILE A 21 -9.36 -0.71 7.36
CA ILE A 21 -8.40 -1.62 7.98
C ILE A 21 -7.78 -2.55 6.93
N ARG A 22 -8.58 -3.05 5.97
CA ARG A 22 -8.06 -3.83 4.83
C ARG A 22 -7.10 -3.02 3.97
N LEU A 23 -7.40 -1.76 3.68
CA LEU A 23 -6.51 -0.88 2.90
C LEU A 23 -5.19 -0.60 3.64
N MET A 24 -5.24 -0.36 4.95
CA MET A 24 -4.03 -0.24 5.78
C MET A 24 -3.20 -1.52 5.76
N LEU A 25 -3.82 -2.67 5.99
CA LEU A 25 -3.13 -3.96 6.02
C LEU A 25 -2.51 -4.28 4.66
N VAL A 26 -3.27 -4.15 3.56
CA VAL A 26 -2.78 -4.43 2.21
C VAL A 26 -1.65 -3.47 1.84
N GLY A 27 -1.81 -2.17 2.08
CA GLY A 27 -0.76 -1.19 1.79
C GLY A 27 0.52 -1.45 2.59
N SER A 28 0.39 -1.79 3.88
CA SER A 28 1.54 -2.12 4.73
C SER A 28 2.21 -3.42 4.31
N PHE A 29 1.43 -4.43 3.91
CA PHE A 29 1.95 -5.69 3.38
C PHE A 29 2.73 -5.45 2.08
N ILE A 30 2.17 -4.68 1.15
CA ILE A 30 2.85 -4.31 -0.09
C ILE A 30 4.13 -3.50 0.24
N GLY A 31 4.05 -2.51 1.13
CA GLY A 31 5.20 -1.70 1.52
C GLY A 31 6.37 -2.52 2.09
N LEU A 32 6.06 -3.53 2.91
CA LEU A 32 7.07 -4.37 3.56
C LEU A 32 7.62 -5.47 2.65
N PHE A 33 6.74 -6.19 1.93
CA PHE A 33 7.14 -7.38 1.18
C PHE A 33 7.66 -7.07 -0.21
N THR A 34 7.27 -5.95 -0.83
CA THR A 34 7.70 -5.63 -2.19
C THR A 34 9.21 -5.40 -2.31
N PRO A 35 9.89 -4.65 -1.41
CA PRO A 35 11.35 -4.52 -1.47
C PRO A 35 12.07 -5.87 -1.31
N ILE A 36 11.55 -6.74 -0.43
CA ILE A 36 12.08 -8.09 -0.18
C ILE A 36 11.94 -8.97 -1.43
N LEU A 37 10.78 -8.94 -2.08
CA LEU A 37 10.52 -9.66 -3.32
C LEU A 37 11.36 -9.10 -4.48
N GLY A 38 11.53 -7.78 -4.56
CA GLY A 38 12.41 -7.14 -5.56
C GLY A 38 13.86 -7.58 -5.41
N PHE A 39 14.35 -7.70 -4.17
CA PHE A 39 15.67 -8.26 -3.90
C PHE A 39 15.77 -9.74 -4.32
N LEU A 40 14.79 -10.58 -3.94
CA LEU A 40 14.78 -12.01 -4.27
C LEU A 40 14.69 -12.28 -5.78
N ILE A 41 13.86 -11.54 -6.50
CA ILE A 41 13.77 -11.62 -7.96
C ILE A 41 15.09 -11.16 -8.58
N GLY A 42 15.65 -10.06 -8.07
CA GLY A 42 16.95 -9.55 -8.51
C GLY A 42 18.11 -10.53 -8.34
N THR A 43 18.10 -11.36 -7.30
CA THR A 43 19.12 -12.41 -7.11
C THR A 43 18.91 -13.63 -8.00
N ILE A 44 17.67 -13.99 -8.31
CA ILE A 44 17.34 -15.09 -9.24
C ILE A 44 17.73 -14.71 -10.68
N VAL A 45 17.38 -13.49 -11.11
CA VAL A 45 17.67 -12.98 -12.46
C VAL A 45 19.17 -12.75 -12.69
N ARG A 46 19.95 -12.61 -11.62
CA ARG A 46 21.42 -12.50 -11.66
C ARG A 46 22.16 -13.72 -12.23
N ALA A 47 21.47 -14.82 -12.53
CA ALA A 47 22.14 -16.04 -12.99
C ALA A 47 22.92 -15.87 -14.30
N ASP A 48 22.49 -15.07 -15.29
CA ASP A 48 23.17 -15.11 -16.60
C ASP A 48 23.15 -13.82 -17.47
N VAL A 49 22.55 -12.69 -17.05
CA VAL A 49 22.39 -11.53 -17.96
C VAL A 49 22.61 -10.16 -17.30
N THR A 50 23.61 -9.41 -17.79
CA THR A 50 23.69 -7.95 -17.60
C THR A 50 22.79 -7.28 -18.63
N VAL A 51 21.61 -6.82 -18.21
CA VAL A 51 20.68 -6.10 -19.08
C VAL A 51 21.05 -4.61 -19.07
N GLY A 52 21.67 -4.11 -20.16
CA GLY A 52 21.91 -2.68 -20.37
C GLY A 52 22.96 -2.02 -19.45
N GLY A 53 23.88 -2.80 -18.87
CA GLY A 53 24.93 -2.28 -17.98
C GLY A 53 24.48 -1.96 -16.55
N LEU A 54 23.20 -2.22 -16.23
CA LEU A 54 22.67 -2.12 -14.87
C LEU A 54 22.63 -3.51 -14.22
N GLU A 55 23.10 -3.62 -12.98
CA GLU A 55 23.00 -4.89 -12.27
C GLU A 55 21.53 -5.27 -12.07
N PRO A 56 21.10 -6.49 -12.46
CA PRO A 56 19.70 -6.91 -12.33
C PRO A 56 19.17 -6.76 -10.91
N LEU A 57 20.03 -6.99 -9.91
CA LEU A 57 19.72 -6.78 -8.50
C LEU A 57 19.28 -5.35 -8.21
N LEU A 58 20.04 -4.36 -8.67
CA LEU A 58 19.73 -2.94 -8.47
C LEU A 58 18.44 -2.56 -9.20
N PHE A 59 18.25 -3.05 -10.43
CA PHE A 59 17.03 -2.79 -11.20
C PHE A 59 15.77 -3.28 -10.49
N TRP A 60 15.75 -4.55 -10.08
CA TRP A 60 14.59 -5.16 -9.40
C TRP A 60 14.38 -4.61 -7.99
N MET A 61 15.46 -4.29 -7.27
CA MET A 61 15.36 -3.62 -5.96
C MET A 61 14.77 -2.21 -6.08
N LEU A 62 15.17 -1.46 -7.10
CA LEU A 62 14.65 -0.11 -7.35
C LEU A 62 13.15 -0.15 -7.66
N ILE A 63 12.72 -1.06 -8.53
CA ILE A 63 11.29 -1.30 -8.80
C ILE A 63 10.55 -1.67 -7.51
N GLY A 64 11.13 -2.57 -6.71
CA GLY A 64 10.57 -2.99 -5.43
C GLY A 64 10.41 -1.83 -4.44
N MET A 65 11.35 -0.88 -4.41
CA MET A 65 11.25 0.35 -3.60
C MET A 65 10.13 1.28 -4.09
N PHE A 66 9.99 1.49 -5.39
CA PHE A 66 8.92 2.34 -5.94
C PHE A 66 7.54 1.77 -5.65
N VAL A 67 7.35 0.47 -5.89
CA VAL A 67 6.09 -0.21 -5.62
C VAL A 67 5.84 -0.30 -4.10
N GLY A 68 6.87 -0.52 -3.29
CA GLY A 68 6.79 -0.46 -1.83
C GLY A 68 6.40 0.93 -1.30
N MET A 69 6.94 2.01 -1.87
CA MET A 69 6.54 3.38 -1.55
C MET A 69 5.07 3.64 -1.89
N ALA A 70 4.63 3.21 -3.08
CA ALA A 70 3.23 3.33 -3.48
C ALA A 70 2.30 2.59 -2.51
N GLY A 71 2.61 1.34 -2.16
CA GLY A 71 1.86 0.54 -1.18
C GLY A 71 1.80 1.20 0.20
N THR A 72 2.93 1.74 0.67
CA THR A 72 3.01 2.47 1.94
C THR A 72 2.17 3.74 1.91
N GLY A 73 2.15 4.46 0.79
CA GLY A 73 1.26 5.61 0.58
C GLY A 73 -0.22 5.25 0.69
N VAL A 74 -0.64 4.12 0.11
CA VAL A 74 -2.02 3.61 0.26
C VAL A 74 -2.31 3.24 1.72
N ALA A 75 -1.34 2.66 2.44
CA ALA A 75 -1.50 2.34 3.87
C ALA A 75 -1.74 3.60 4.71
N ILE A 76 -0.95 4.65 4.47
CA ILE A 76 -1.06 5.93 5.17
C ILE A 76 -2.38 6.62 4.83
N LEU A 77 -2.80 6.61 3.56
CA LEU A 77 -4.11 7.16 3.18
C LEU A 77 -5.26 6.41 3.86
N GLY A 78 -5.20 5.08 3.92
CA GLY A 78 -6.14 4.27 4.69
C GLY A 78 -6.15 4.62 6.19
N ALA A 79 -4.96 4.85 6.76
CA ALA A 79 -4.80 5.27 8.15
C ALA A 79 -5.46 6.63 8.43
N LEU A 80 -5.17 7.61 7.58
CA LEU A 80 -5.70 8.97 7.69
C LEU A 80 -7.22 8.99 7.48
N GLN A 81 -7.74 8.21 6.55
CA GLN A 81 -9.19 8.07 6.34
C GLN A 81 -9.88 7.40 7.53
N TRP A 82 -9.23 6.40 8.14
CA TRP A 82 -9.73 5.75 9.34
C TRP A 82 -9.79 6.69 10.54
N VAL A 83 -8.70 7.40 10.82
CA VAL A 83 -8.60 8.36 11.95
C VAL A 83 -9.52 9.55 11.73
N SER A 84 -9.64 10.06 10.50
CA SER A 84 -10.50 11.19 10.17
C SER A 84 -12.00 10.85 10.16
N GLY A 85 -12.38 9.57 10.29
CA GLY A 85 -13.78 9.12 10.22
C GLY A 85 -14.47 9.38 8.87
N LYS A 86 -13.69 9.63 7.81
CA LYS A 86 -14.18 9.86 6.45
C LYS A 86 -14.43 8.52 5.75
N ARG A 87 -15.34 8.48 4.78
CA ARG A 87 -15.57 7.28 3.96
C ARG A 87 -14.26 6.89 3.27
N CYS A 88 -13.77 5.69 3.56
CA CYS A 88 -12.58 5.16 2.91
C CYS A 88 -12.94 4.79 1.46
N ALA A 89 -12.17 5.34 0.50
CA ALA A 89 -12.45 5.25 -0.93
C ALA A 89 -12.52 3.79 -1.42
#